data_AF-A0A950KX52-F1
#
_entry.id   AF-A0A950KX52-F1
#
_cell.length_a   1.000
_cell.length_b   1.000
_cell.length_c   1.000
_cell.angle_alpha   90.00
_cell.angle_beta   90.00
_cell.angle_gamma   90.00
#
_symmetry.space_group_name_H-M   'P 1'
#
loop_
_entity.id
_entity.type
_entity.pdbx_description
1 polymer ?
#
loop_
_entity_poly.entity_id
_entity_poly.type
_entity_poly.pdbx_seq_one_letter_code
_entity_poly.pdbx_strand_id
1 'polypeptide(L)'
;ELARDLAKHPGVVFEIVRHPTELGADPQVVANGYVVEAEDPEIGRTKRITLPLHLNGNACGAGGPAPVHGQHTEEVLMSVMGLTWQEIDGLRYQGAI
;
A
#
# COMPACT_ATOMS: atom_id res chain seq x y z
N GLU A 1 -18.40 -24.86 -14.40
CA GLU A 1 -19.26 -25.24 -15.54
C GLU A 1 -20.34 -24.20 -15.83
N LEU A 2 -21.08 -23.73 -14.82
CA LEU A 2 -22.11 -22.69 -14.97
C LEU A 2 -21.63 -21.40 -15.67
N ALA A 3 -20.50 -20.81 -15.25
CA ALA A 3 -19.97 -19.58 -15.86
C ALA A 3 -19.68 -19.74 -17.37
N ARG A 4 -19.18 -20.92 -17.80
CA ARG A 4 -18.94 -21.21 -19.22
C ARG A 4 -20.24 -21.34 -20.01
N ASP A 5 -21.31 -21.79 -19.35
CA ASP A 5 -22.62 -21.90 -19.97
C ASP A 5 -23.29 -20.53 -20.11
N LEU A 6 -23.28 -19.72 -19.05
CA LEU A 6 -23.76 -18.34 -19.06
C LEU A 6 -23.06 -17.49 -20.14
N ALA A 7 -21.75 -17.71 -20.38
CA ALA A 7 -20.98 -17.03 -21.42
C ALA A 7 -21.54 -17.21 -22.85
N LYS A 8 -22.37 -18.22 -23.10
CA LYS A 8 -22.99 -18.48 -24.41
C LYS A 8 -24.23 -17.64 -24.67
N HIS A 9 -24.75 -16.94 -23.66
CA HIS A 9 -26.00 -16.17 -23.74
C HIS A 9 -25.72 -14.66 -23.82
N PRO A 10 -25.69 -14.07 -25.03
CA PRO A 10 -25.49 -12.63 -25.18
C PRO A 10 -26.63 -11.86 -24.52
N GLY A 11 -26.31 -11.04 -23.51
CA GLY A 11 -27.26 -10.27 -22.72
C GLY A 11 -27.26 -10.61 -21.23
N VAL A 12 -26.65 -11.74 -20.84
CA VAL A 12 -26.46 -12.08 -19.42
C VAL A 12 -25.11 -11.55 -18.95
N VAL A 13 -25.14 -10.58 -18.04
CA VAL A 13 -23.94 -10.09 -17.33
C VAL A 13 -23.76 -10.93 -16.07
N PHE A 14 -22.58 -11.55 -15.92
CA PHE A 14 -22.24 -12.36 -14.76
C PHE A 14 -20.74 -12.23 -14.46
N GLU A 15 -20.35 -12.57 -13.24
CA GLU A 15 -18.96 -12.68 -12.81
C GLU A 15 -18.84 -13.83 -11.80
N ILE A 16 -17.62 -14.35 -11.63
CA ILE A 16 -17.35 -15.37 -10.63
C ILE A 16 -17.11 -14.69 -9.28
N VAL A 17 -17.81 -15.14 -8.23
CA VAL A 17 -17.50 -14.74 -6.86
C VAL A 17 -16.15 -15.37 -6.47
N ARG A 18 -15.15 -14.54 -6.19
CA ARG A 18 -13.81 -14.97 -5.78
C ARG A 18 -13.53 -14.58 -4.34
N HIS A 19 -12.63 -15.31 -3.70
CA HIS A 19 -12.08 -14.94 -2.40
C HIS A 19 -11.02 -13.84 -2.54
N PRO A 20 -10.88 -12.95 -1.55
CA PRO A 20 -9.85 -11.91 -1.56
C PRO A 20 -8.42 -12.44 -1.76
N THR A 21 -8.13 -13.64 -1.27
CA THR A 21 -6.82 -14.31 -1.42
C THR A 21 -6.49 -14.68 -2.86
N GLU A 22 -7.46 -14.76 -3.75
CA GLU A 22 -7.27 -15.09 -5.17
C GLU A 22 -6.92 -13.85 -6.01
N LEU A 23 -7.19 -12.65 -5.50
CA LEU A 23 -7.04 -11.40 -6.25
C LEU A 23 -5.59 -11.11 -6.63
N GLY A 24 -4.61 -11.55 -5.81
CA GLY A 24 -3.19 -11.30 -6.06
C GLY A 24 -2.61 -11.99 -7.30
N ALA A 25 -3.40 -12.84 -7.98
CA ALA A 25 -3.07 -13.46 -9.27
C ALA A 25 -4.12 -13.17 -10.35
N ASP A 26 -5.13 -12.33 -10.07
CA ASP A 26 -6.15 -12.01 -11.05
C ASP A 26 -5.56 -11.18 -12.21
N PRO A 27 -5.82 -11.54 -13.48
CA PRO A 27 -5.22 -10.85 -14.62
C PRO A 27 -5.52 -9.35 -14.68
N GLN A 28 -6.72 -8.91 -14.28
CA GLN A 28 -7.05 -7.48 -14.27
C GLN A 28 -6.38 -6.77 -13.10
N VAL A 29 -6.30 -7.39 -11.93
CA VAL A 29 -5.59 -6.84 -10.76
C VAL A 29 -4.11 -6.61 -11.09
N VAL A 30 -3.47 -7.58 -11.74
CA VAL A 30 -2.06 -7.49 -12.15
C VAL A 30 -1.88 -6.46 -13.26
N ALA A 31 -2.73 -6.45 -14.29
CA ALA A 31 -2.63 -5.50 -15.40
C ALA A 31 -2.81 -4.03 -14.95
N ASN A 32 -3.61 -3.80 -13.91
CA ASN A 32 -3.84 -2.49 -13.35
C ASN A 32 -2.90 -2.14 -12.17
N GLY A 33 -1.98 -3.03 -11.80
CA GLY A 33 -1.04 -2.78 -10.70
C GLY A 33 -1.70 -2.55 -9.34
N TYR A 34 -2.91 -3.08 -9.11
CA TYR A 34 -3.64 -2.89 -7.84
C TYR A 34 -3.02 -3.63 -6.66
N VAL A 35 -2.21 -4.66 -6.96
CA VAL A 35 -1.37 -5.36 -5.99
C VAL A 35 0.06 -5.27 -6.46
N VAL A 36 0.93 -4.70 -5.62
CA VAL A 36 2.34 -4.50 -5.90
C VAL A 36 3.21 -5.31 -4.95
N GLU A 37 4.38 -5.71 -5.42
CA GLU A 37 5.44 -6.26 -4.59
C GLU A 37 6.14 -5.11 -3.86
N ALA A 38 6.33 -5.24 -2.56
CA ALA A 38 7.01 -4.25 -1.73
C ALA A 38 7.95 -4.95 -0.74
N GLU A 39 9.07 -4.28 -0.44
CA GLU A 39 9.97 -4.72 0.62
C GLU A 39 9.49 -4.12 1.94
N ASP A 40 9.21 -4.98 2.92
CA ASP A 40 8.90 -4.60 4.29
C ASP A 40 10.12 -4.86 5.20
N PRO A 41 10.56 -3.89 6.04
CA PRO A 41 11.74 -4.05 6.90
C PRO A 41 11.66 -5.21 7.88
N GLU A 42 10.45 -5.62 8.30
CA GLU A 42 10.26 -6.69 9.29
C GLU A 42 9.87 -8.01 8.63
N ILE A 43 9.05 -7.95 7.58
CA ILE A 43 8.43 -9.13 6.95
C ILE A 43 9.18 -9.56 5.69
N GLY A 44 10.02 -8.69 5.12
CA GLY A 44 10.69 -8.89 3.84
C GLY A 44 9.74 -8.65 2.66
N ARG A 45 10.06 -9.27 1.52
CA ARG A 45 9.28 -9.15 0.29
C ARG A 45 7.83 -9.65 0.46
N THR A 46 6.87 -8.76 0.27
CA THR A 46 5.44 -9.03 0.45
C THR A 46 4.56 -8.33 -0.61
N LYS A 47 3.30 -8.74 -0.71
CA LYS A 47 2.30 -8.12 -1.60
C LYS A 47 1.45 -7.11 -0.83
N ARG A 48 1.28 -5.91 -1.39
CA ARG A 48 0.46 -4.83 -0.82
C ARG A 48 -0.59 -4.37 -1.82
N ILE A 49 -1.79 -4.07 -1.31
CA ILE A 49 -2.86 -3.43 -2.09
C ILE A 49 -2.54 -1.92 -2.16
N THR A 50 -2.59 -1.36 -3.37
CA THR A 50 -2.40 0.08 -3.60
C THR A 50 -3.71 0.78 -3.98
N LEU A 51 -3.66 2.09 -4.24
CA LEU A 51 -4.81 2.86 -4.66
C LEU A 51 -5.31 2.32 -6.02
N PRO A 52 -6.58 1.91 -6.16
CA PRO A 52 -7.11 1.35 -7.40
C PRO A 52 -7.45 2.43 -8.44
N LEU A 53 -6.71 3.54 -8.45
CA LEU A 53 -6.93 4.69 -9.30
C LEU A 53 -5.67 4.99 -10.12
N HIS A 54 -5.89 5.26 -11.40
CA HIS A 54 -4.88 5.86 -12.26
C HIS A 54 -5.22 7.33 -12.48
N LEU A 55 -4.25 8.21 -12.24
CA LEU A 55 -4.38 9.63 -12.56
C LEU A 55 -3.52 9.93 -13.80
N ASN A 56 -4.16 10.38 -14.87
CA ASN A 56 -3.51 10.67 -16.16
C ASN A 56 -2.66 9.50 -16.68
N GLY A 57 -3.13 8.26 -16.51
CA GLY A 57 -2.41 7.05 -16.92
C GLY A 57 -1.29 6.60 -15.98
N ASN A 58 -1.02 7.33 -14.90
CA ASN A 58 -0.03 6.93 -13.91
C ASN A 58 -0.71 6.21 -12.75
N ALA A 59 -0.14 5.08 -12.34
CA ALA A 59 -0.53 4.41 -11.11
C ALA A 59 -0.30 5.38 -9.93
N CYS A 60 -1.31 5.54 -9.10
CA CYS A 60 -1.20 6.36 -7.90
C CYS A 60 -0.82 5.49 -6.72
N GLY A 61 0.27 5.86 -6.07
CA GLY A 61 0.75 5.17 -4.88
C GLY A 61 1.68 4.00 -5.18
N ALA A 62 2.90 4.15 -4.68
CA ALA A 62 3.53 3.18 -3.80
C ALA A 62 4.60 3.98 -3.04
N GLY A 63 4.21 4.53 -1.88
CA GLY A 63 5.21 5.02 -0.92
C GLY A 63 6.06 3.87 -0.42
N GLY A 64 7.12 4.18 0.30
CA GLY A 64 7.99 3.18 0.93
C GLY A 64 7.26 2.26 1.93
N PRO A 65 8.02 1.41 2.65
CA PRO A 65 7.45 0.65 3.75
C PRO A 65 6.78 1.56 4.78
N ALA A 66 5.89 0.99 5.58
CA ALA A 66 5.37 1.71 6.74
C ALA A 66 6.56 2.10 7.63
N PRO A 67 6.59 3.34 8.14
CA PRO A 67 7.67 3.74 9.03
C PRO A 67 7.61 2.95 10.33
N VAL A 68 8.78 2.59 10.87
CA VAL A 68 8.84 2.08 12.24
C VAL A 68 8.51 3.18 13.24
N HIS A 69 8.19 2.78 14.47
CA HIS A 69 7.92 3.73 15.54
C HIS A 69 9.11 4.70 15.71
N GLY A 70 8.83 6.00 15.62
CA GLY A 70 9.83 7.05 15.78
C GLY A 70 10.77 7.29 14.58
N GLN A 71 10.61 6.58 13.46
CA GLN A 71 11.57 6.63 12.32
C GLN A 71 11.89 8.05 11.81
N HIS A 72 10.90 8.95 11.85
CA HIS A 72 11.03 10.31 11.32
C HIS A 72 10.90 11.39 12.41
N THR A 73 10.96 11.02 13.70
CA THR A 73 10.77 11.97 14.80
C THR A 73 11.78 13.10 14.74
N GLU A 74 13.07 12.79 14.68
CA GLU A 74 14.14 13.79 14.63
C GLU A 74 14.09 14.59 13.32
N GLU A 75 13.84 13.92 12.19
CA GLU A 75 13.73 14.58 10.89
C GLU A 75 12.66 15.67 10.91
N VAL A 76 11.46 15.37 11.43
CA VAL A 76 10.36 16.34 11.49
C VAL A 76 10.65 17.44 12.51
N LEU A 77 11.14 17.09 13.71
CA LEU A 77 11.46 18.08 14.75
C LEU A 77 12.53 19.08 14.30
N MET A 78 13.53 18.63 13.54
CA MET A 78 14.56 19.50 13.01
C MET A 78 14.08 20.27 11.77
N SER A 79 13.57 19.58 10.75
CA SER A 79 13.30 20.18 9.44
C SER A 79 12.03 21.04 9.41
N VAL A 80 11.01 20.67 10.19
CA VAL A 80 9.71 21.36 10.21
C VAL A 80 9.62 22.32 11.39
N MET A 81 10.05 21.89 12.58
CA MET A 81 9.95 22.71 13.80
C MET A 81 11.22 23.53 14.08
N GLY A 82 12.32 23.27 13.40
CA GLY A 82 13.56 24.03 13.57
C GLY A 82 14.29 23.76 14.90
N LEU A 83 13.97 22.66 15.58
CA LEU A 83 14.61 22.32 16.84
C LEU A 83 16.07 21.91 16.65
N THR A 84 16.88 22.31 17.63
CA THR A 84 18.27 21.89 17.78
C THR A 84 18.37 20.50 18.39
N TRP A 85 19.53 19.85 18.23
CA TRP A 85 19.81 18.56 18.89
C TRP A 85 19.67 18.65 20.41
N GLN A 86 20.08 19.77 21.02
CA GLN A 86 19.98 20.00 22.46
C GLN A 86 18.52 20.00 22.94
N GLU A 87 17.61 20.60 22.17
CA GLU A 87 16.18 20.61 22.51
C GLU A 87 15.54 19.23 22.34
N ILE A 88 15.91 18.50 21.27
CA ILE A 88 15.44 17.14 21.01
C ILE A 88 15.90 16.19 22.12
N ASP A 89 17.15 16.28 22.56
CA ASP A 89 17.65 15.47 23.68
C ASP A 89 16.92 15.79 24.99
N GLY A 90 16.53 17.06 25.19
CA GLY A 90 15.67 17.46 26.31
C GLY A 90 14.31 16.77 26.28
N LEU A 91 13.67 16.69 25.10
CA LEU A 91 12.39 16.00 24.92
C LEU A 91 12.51 14.49 25.19
N ARG A 92 13.59 13.85 24.71
CA ARG A 92 13.87 12.43 25.01
C ARG A 92 14.04 12.19 26.50
N TYR A 93 14.79 13.05 27.19
CA TYR A 93 15.00 12.94 28.63
C TYR A 93 13.70 13.04 29.43
N GLN A 94 12.75 13.85 28.95
CA GLN A 94 11.42 14.02 29.54
C GLN A 94 10.44 12.89 29.20
N GLY A 95 10.80 11.98 28.28
CA GLY A 95 9.90 10.96 27.75
C GLY A 95 8.76 11.51 26.91
N ALA A 96 8.93 12.73 26.36
CA ALA A 96 7.96 13.35 25.47
C ALA A 96 8.03 12.79 24.04
N ILE A 97 9.19 12.24 23.67
CA ILE A 97 9.49 11.52 22.42
C ILE A 97 10.40 10.32 22.70
#